data_AF-A0A409X0S2-F1
#
_entry.id   AF-A0A409X0S2-F1
#
_cell.length_a   1.000
_cell.length_b   1.000
_cell.length_c   1.000
_cell.angle_alpha   90.00
_cell.angle_beta   90.00
_cell.angle_gamma   90.00
#
_symmetry.space_group_name_H-M   'P 1'
#
loop_
_entity.id
_entity.type
_entity.pdbx_description
1 polymer ?
#
loop_
_entity_poly.entity_id
_entity_poly.type
_entity_poly.pdbx_seq_one_letter_code
_entity_poly.pdbx_strand_id
1 'polypeptide(L)'
;MASSGITVITPDENTKVIVLVPANRYESIDKYLDPADLEEEANEEAAGLDVGRTLSDVESTNNAEVTTGSPLDNLPPVPGLDLYDFRDYIPSNTAVIWSGLEQIYSAPLQNMYGRVSRHLENIHWEHITSWNNQTSLPQAYQISYTTSLRITEGSEKETETTTSTTVTITINVPAHTLLVFYQRRYDFRDETNFSHFRDRRNRSIAVWNAHSPLERKISRVQIMSEEYFTSTRHLPPGPGSVHITGVPQAQLPSETIRRNDTMPRARRNLSWMGL
;
A
#
# COMPACT_ATOMS: atom_id res chain seq x y z
N MET A 1 -27.27 19.34 27.21
CA MET A 1 -26.18 19.18 26.23
C MET A 1 -25.95 17.69 26.08
N ALA A 2 -26.49 17.08 25.02
CA ALA A 2 -26.36 15.65 24.81
C ALA A 2 -24.99 15.36 24.16
N SER A 3 -24.14 14.65 24.88
CA SER A 3 -22.93 14.05 24.35
C SER A 3 -23.33 12.84 23.52
N SER A 4 -23.23 12.97 22.20
CA SER A 4 -23.43 11.86 21.28
C SER A 4 -22.14 11.04 21.24
N GLY A 5 -22.04 10.04 22.12
CA GLY A 5 -21.01 9.01 22.03
C GLY A 5 -21.33 8.10 20.84
N ILE A 6 -20.43 8.03 19.86
CA ILE A 6 -20.52 7.08 18.75
C ILE A 6 -19.59 5.91 19.07
N THR A 7 -20.20 4.76 19.27
CA THR A 7 -19.54 3.45 19.37
C THR A 7 -19.09 3.04 17.97
N VAL A 8 -17.78 2.85 17.78
CA VAL A 8 -17.22 2.30 16.53
C VAL A 8 -16.96 0.81 16.75
N ILE A 9 -17.60 -0.01 15.92
CA ILE A 9 -17.49 -1.47 15.88
C ILE A 9 -16.18 -1.83 15.18
N THR A 10 -15.32 -2.62 15.86
CA THR A 10 -14.14 -3.30 15.28
C THR A 10 -14.53 -4.65 14.69
N PRO A 11 -14.12 -4.93 13.43
CA PRO A 11 -13.40 -6.18 13.09
C PRO A 11 -12.38 -5.94 11.95
N ASP A 12 -11.48 -6.81 11.53
CA ASP A 12 -10.63 -7.86 12.09
C ASP A 12 -9.45 -7.95 11.08
N GLU A 13 -8.28 -8.34 11.56
CA GLU A 13 -7.03 -8.40 10.83
C GLU A 13 -7.14 -9.32 9.59
N ASN A 14 -6.95 -8.79 8.38
CA ASN A 14 -6.17 -9.40 7.29
C ASN A 14 -6.54 -8.80 5.92
N THR A 15 -5.66 -7.98 5.35
CA THR A 15 -5.39 -8.07 3.89
C THR A 15 -3.96 -7.60 3.60
N LYS A 16 -3.15 -8.53 3.11
CA LYS A 16 -1.81 -8.30 2.56
C LYS A 16 -1.94 -8.07 1.05
N VAL A 17 -1.60 -6.88 0.56
CA VAL A 17 -1.39 -6.67 -0.89
C VAL A 17 0.09 -6.92 -1.17
N ILE A 18 0.40 -8.17 -1.51
CA ILE A 18 1.71 -8.55 -2.04
C ILE A 18 1.61 -8.46 -3.55
N VAL A 19 2.07 -7.35 -4.14
CA VAL A 19 2.38 -7.32 -5.57
C VAL A 19 3.84 -7.75 -5.73
N LEU A 20 4.04 -9.04 -5.99
CA LEU A 20 5.28 -9.56 -6.52
C LEU A 20 5.07 -9.80 -8.01
N VAL A 21 5.50 -8.86 -8.85
CA VAL A 21 5.65 -9.13 -10.28
C VAL A 21 6.98 -9.86 -10.49
N PRO A 22 6.99 -11.05 -11.10
CA PRO A 22 8.24 -11.72 -11.43
C PRO A 22 8.90 -11.03 -12.63
N ALA A 23 10.21 -10.82 -12.55
CA ALA A 23 11.07 -10.79 -13.75
C ALA A 23 10.74 -12.03 -14.60
N ASN A 24 10.60 -11.85 -15.92
CA ASN A 24 10.25 -12.86 -16.93
C ASN A 24 10.31 -14.33 -16.42
N ARG A 25 9.15 -14.96 -16.21
CA ARG A 25 9.02 -16.34 -15.66
C ARG A 25 9.75 -17.43 -16.46
N TYR A 26 10.31 -17.09 -17.62
CA TYR A 26 11.00 -17.98 -18.52
C TYR A 26 12.52 -17.72 -18.61
N GLU A 27 13.04 -16.66 -17.97
CA GLU A 27 14.49 -16.47 -17.89
C GLU A 27 15.03 -17.19 -16.66
N SER A 28 15.90 -18.18 -16.87
CA SER A 28 16.57 -18.86 -15.76
C SER A 28 17.43 -17.84 -15.00
N ILE A 29 17.21 -17.78 -13.68
CA ILE A 29 17.99 -16.94 -12.78
C ILE A 29 19.45 -17.41 -12.63
N ASP A 30 19.76 -18.63 -13.08
CA ASP A 30 21.12 -19.21 -13.05
C ASP A 30 22.12 -18.37 -13.84
N LYS A 31 21.65 -17.53 -14.78
CA LYS A 31 22.48 -16.58 -15.52
C LYS A 31 23.01 -15.43 -14.67
N TYR A 32 22.37 -15.14 -13.54
CA TYR A 32 22.70 -14.03 -12.64
C TYR A 32 23.35 -14.50 -11.34
N LEU A 33 23.60 -15.80 -11.19
CA LEU A 33 24.21 -16.41 -10.03
C LEU A 33 25.62 -16.87 -10.38
N ASP A 34 26.55 -16.63 -9.46
CA ASP A 34 27.84 -17.30 -9.54
C ASP A 34 27.60 -18.80 -9.30
N PRO A 35 28.12 -19.72 -10.12
CA PRO A 35 28.01 -21.16 -9.85
C PRO A 35 28.44 -21.56 -8.43
N ALA A 36 29.34 -20.81 -7.78
CA ALA A 36 29.70 -21.01 -6.38
C ALA A 36 28.51 -20.86 -5.41
N ASP A 37 27.55 -19.99 -5.73
CA ASP A 37 26.38 -19.72 -4.91
C ASP A 37 25.38 -20.89 -4.91
N LEU A 38 25.33 -21.65 -6.01
CA LEU A 38 24.46 -22.82 -6.17
C LEU A 38 25.00 -24.01 -5.35
N GLU A 39 26.32 -24.16 -5.30
CA GLU A 39 26.98 -25.20 -4.48
C GLU A 39 26.90 -24.90 -2.98
N GLU A 40 27.01 -23.63 -2.57
CA GLU A 40 26.85 -23.23 -1.16
C GLU A 40 25.46 -23.59 -0.63
N GLU A 41 24.40 -23.32 -1.40
CA GLU A 41 23.02 -23.61 -0.99
C GLU A 41 22.73 -25.12 -0.90
N ALA A 42 23.21 -25.91 -1.86
CA ALA A 42 23.05 -27.37 -1.83
C ALA A 42 23.74 -27.99 -0.60
N ASN A 43 24.89 -27.44 -0.21
CA ASN A 43 25.63 -27.90 0.97
C ASN A 43 24.98 -27.45 2.28
N GLU A 44 24.40 -26.26 2.34
CA GLU A 44 23.69 -25.77 3.54
C GLU A 44 22.32 -26.44 3.73
N GLU A 45 21.59 -26.73 2.66
CA GLU A 45 20.33 -27.48 2.71
C GLU A 45 20.57 -28.94 3.16
N ALA A 46 21.68 -29.54 2.72
CA ALA A 46 22.13 -30.85 3.19
C ALA A 46 22.61 -30.84 4.66
N ALA A 47 23.19 -29.73 5.12
CA ALA A 47 23.69 -29.59 6.50
C ALA A 47 22.59 -29.24 7.52
N GLY A 48 21.41 -28.78 7.08
CA GLY A 48 20.25 -28.48 7.94
C GLY A 48 19.38 -29.68 8.32
N LEU A 49 19.75 -30.88 7.88
CA LEU A 49 19.02 -32.14 8.06
C LEU A 49 19.58 -32.97 9.23
N ASP A 50 19.66 -32.40 10.44
CA ASP A 50 19.69 -33.23 11.66
C ASP A 50 19.26 -32.46 12.93
N VAL A 51 18.68 -33.23 13.85
CA VAL A 51 18.20 -32.95 15.22
C VAL A 51 16.72 -32.55 15.34
N GLY A 52 15.93 -33.58 15.62
CA GLY A 52 14.53 -33.51 15.99
C GLY A 52 14.22 -32.46 17.06
N ARG A 53 13.24 -31.61 16.74
CA ARG A 53 12.37 -30.99 17.72
C ARG A 53 10.94 -31.35 17.36
N THR A 54 10.30 -32.07 18.26
CA THR A 54 8.86 -32.30 18.26
C THR A 54 8.15 -30.96 18.22
N LEU A 55 7.40 -30.73 17.14
CA LEU A 55 6.38 -29.70 17.02
C LEU A 55 5.23 -30.06 17.97
N SER A 56 5.33 -29.61 19.22
CA SER A 56 4.18 -29.46 20.12
C SER A 56 4.27 -28.06 20.71
N ASP A 57 3.14 -27.36 20.68
CA ASP A 57 2.90 -26.02 21.21
C ASP A 57 3.00 -24.89 20.17
N VAL A 58 2.16 -24.98 19.14
CA VAL A 58 1.44 -23.80 18.63
C VAL A 58 -0.03 -24.13 18.73
N GLU A 59 -0.72 -23.46 19.65
CA GLU A 59 -2.16 -23.59 19.85
C GLU A 59 -2.89 -23.29 18.54
N SER A 60 -3.56 -24.31 17.99
CA SER A 60 -4.61 -24.13 16.99
C SER A 60 -5.82 -23.50 17.67
N THR A 61 -6.06 -22.22 17.44
CA THR A 61 -7.42 -21.67 17.54
C THR A 61 -8.10 -21.83 16.20
N ASN A 62 -9.01 -22.80 16.12
CA ASN A 62 -10.01 -22.90 15.07
C ASN A 62 -11.09 -21.81 15.25
N ASN A 63 -11.73 -21.47 14.12
CA ASN A 63 -12.88 -20.56 13.87
C ASN A 63 -12.43 -19.31 13.09
N ALA A 64 -13.06 -18.85 12.02
CA ALA A 64 -14.20 -19.32 11.23
C ALA A 64 -14.11 -18.61 9.84
N GLU A 65 -15.00 -18.98 8.92
CA GLU A 65 -15.23 -18.39 7.59
C GLU A 65 -14.66 -16.97 7.36
N VAL A 66 -13.56 -16.88 6.61
CA VAL A 66 -13.03 -15.59 6.15
C VAL A 66 -13.78 -15.20 4.89
N THR A 67 -14.77 -14.33 5.06
CA THR A 67 -15.37 -13.57 3.96
C THR A 67 -14.29 -12.64 3.42
N THR A 68 -13.97 -12.78 2.13
CA THR A 68 -13.00 -11.92 1.44
C THR A 68 -13.56 -10.50 1.33
N GLY A 69 -13.30 -9.65 2.32
CA GLY A 69 -13.57 -8.22 2.28
C GLY A 69 -12.72 -7.50 1.23
N SER A 70 -13.21 -6.36 0.74
CA SER A 70 -12.51 -5.57 -0.26
C SER A 70 -11.25 -4.92 0.36
N PRO A 71 -10.16 -4.70 -0.39
CA PRO A 71 -8.94 -4.03 0.12
C PRO A 71 -9.15 -2.63 0.71
N LEU A 72 -10.31 -2.02 0.44
CA LEU A 72 -10.74 -0.71 0.96
C LEU A 72 -11.25 -0.77 2.41
N ASP A 73 -11.70 -1.95 2.87
CA ASP A 73 -12.35 -2.12 4.18
C ASP A 73 -11.37 -2.08 5.36
N ASN A 74 -10.06 -2.13 5.08
CA ASN A 74 -8.98 -2.24 6.07
C ASN A 74 -8.10 -0.98 6.20
N LEU A 75 -8.47 0.12 5.55
CA LEU A 75 -7.79 1.40 5.77
C LEU A 75 -8.31 2.05 7.07
N PRO A 76 -7.44 2.63 7.92
CA PRO A 76 -7.91 3.33 9.10
C PRO A 76 -8.87 4.44 8.68
N PRO A 77 -10.02 4.63 9.38
CA PRO A 77 -10.93 5.71 9.07
C PRO A 77 -10.17 7.03 9.17
N VAL A 78 -10.01 7.71 8.04
CA VAL A 78 -9.46 9.06 8.03
C VAL A 78 -10.48 9.92 8.78
N PRO A 79 -10.08 10.66 9.83
CA PRO A 79 -10.99 11.57 10.54
C PRO A 79 -11.72 12.45 9.52
N GLY A 80 -12.97 12.82 9.80
CA GLY A 80 -13.74 13.75 8.99
C GLY A 80 -13.03 15.11 8.93
N LEU A 81 -12.10 15.23 7.99
CA LEU A 81 -11.36 16.44 7.71
C LEU A 81 -12.24 17.32 6.83
N ASP A 82 -12.41 18.56 7.24
CA ASP A 82 -13.19 19.56 6.48
C ASP A 82 -12.35 20.03 5.29
N LEU A 83 -12.46 19.31 4.16
CA LEU A 83 -11.61 19.44 2.98
C LEU A 83 -12.39 19.93 1.76
N TYR A 84 -13.18 21.01 1.85
CA TYR A 84 -14.03 21.45 0.72
C TYR A 84 -13.67 22.82 0.12
N ASP A 85 -12.54 23.39 0.52
CA ASP A 85 -12.09 24.71 0.06
C ASP A 85 -11.25 24.66 -1.22
N PHE A 86 -10.53 23.56 -1.45
CA PHE A 86 -9.55 23.39 -2.51
C PHE A 86 -9.70 22.06 -3.23
N ARG A 87 -9.19 21.99 -4.46
CA ARG A 87 -9.15 20.74 -5.25
C ARG A 87 -8.07 19.80 -4.76
N ASP A 88 -6.95 20.32 -4.28
CA ASP A 88 -5.79 19.54 -3.85
C ASP A 88 -5.49 19.81 -2.39
N TYR A 89 -5.05 18.80 -1.64
CA TYR A 89 -4.58 18.96 -0.27
C TYR A 89 -3.30 18.19 -0.05
N ILE A 90 -2.26 18.94 0.34
CA ILE A 90 -0.94 18.39 0.62
C ILE A 90 -0.77 18.28 2.14
N PRO A 91 -0.32 17.12 2.66
CA PRO A 91 0.02 16.99 4.06
C PRO A 91 1.12 17.99 4.47
N SER A 92 0.89 18.68 5.59
CA SER A 92 1.84 19.66 6.17
C SER A 92 3.09 19.01 6.78
N ASN A 93 3.07 17.69 7.00
CA ASN A 93 4.12 16.92 7.64
C ASN A 93 4.40 15.62 6.87
N THR A 94 5.40 14.85 7.32
CA THR A 94 5.67 13.51 6.78
C THR A 94 4.53 12.56 7.18
N ALA A 95 3.53 12.44 6.31
CA ALA A 95 2.28 11.73 6.56
C ALA A 95 2.42 10.21 6.35
N VAL A 96 3.20 9.55 7.21
CA VAL A 96 3.22 8.09 7.28
C VAL A 96 1.89 7.65 7.88
N ILE A 97 1.03 7.03 7.08
CA ILE A 97 -0.30 6.59 7.52
C ILE A 97 -0.34 5.11 7.87
N TRP A 98 0.67 4.35 7.43
CA TRP A 98 0.78 2.94 7.72
C TRP A 98 2.24 2.47 7.59
N SER A 99 2.62 1.51 8.41
CA SER A 99 3.91 0.82 8.33
C SER A 99 3.70 -0.65 8.66
N GLY A 100 4.24 -1.54 7.84
CA GLY A 100 4.18 -2.97 8.03
C GLY A 100 5.52 -3.66 7.81
N LEU A 101 5.65 -4.86 8.37
CA LEU A 101 6.78 -5.76 8.15
C LEU A 101 6.22 -7.09 7.67
N GLU A 102 6.63 -7.54 6.49
CA GLU A 102 6.17 -8.77 5.87
C GLU A 102 7.35 -9.71 5.67
N GLN A 103 7.17 -10.98 6.04
CA GLN A 103 8.18 -12.00 5.78
C GLN A 103 8.11 -12.46 4.33
N ILE A 104 9.18 -12.24 3.57
CA ILE A 104 9.28 -12.64 2.17
C ILE A 104 9.60 -14.13 2.06
N TYR A 105 10.54 -14.62 2.88
CA TYR A 105 10.77 -16.06 3.01
C TYR A 105 11.37 -16.41 4.38
N SER A 106 11.29 -17.70 4.70
CA SER A 106 11.82 -18.33 5.91
C SER A 106 12.67 -19.54 5.56
N ALA A 107 13.79 -19.72 6.27
CA ALA A 107 14.67 -20.88 6.23
C ALA A 107 15.39 -21.02 7.60
N PRO A 108 15.93 -22.20 7.96
CA PRO A 108 16.35 -22.52 9.33
C PRO A 108 17.27 -21.49 10.01
N LEU A 109 18.14 -20.82 9.26
CA LEU A 109 19.05 -19.79 9.77
C LEU A 109 18.93 -18.45 9.02
N GLN A 110 17.87 -18.29 8.23
CA GLN A 110 17.78 -17.22 7.26
C GLN A 110 16.33 -16.77 7.08
N ASN A 111 16.06 -15.50 7.39
CA ASN A 111 14.78 -14.87 7.07
C ASN A 111 15.02 -13.60 6.27
N MET A 112 14.11 -13.28 5.36
CA MET A 112 14.08 -11.97 4.72
C MET A 112 12.73 -11.34 4.93
N TYR A 113 12.75 -10.07 5.30
CA TYR A 113 11.56 -9.28 5.52
C TYR A 113 11.58 -8.06 4.61
N GLY A 114 10.41 -7.71 4.08
CA GLY A 114 10.14 -6.43 3.47
C GLY A 114 9.45 -5.55 4.49
N ARG A 115 10.02 -4.39 4.80
CA ARG A 115 9.34 -3.33 5.54
C ARG A 115 8.73 -2.38 4.53
N VAL A 116 7.44 -2.14 4.63
CA VAL A 116 6.72 -1.17 3.77
C VAL A 116 6.23 -0.01 4.64
N SER A 117 6.50 1.22 4.21
CA SER A 117 5.96 2.44 4.83
C SER A 117 5.12 3.18 3.80
N ARG A 118 3.84 3.40 4.10
CA ARG A 118 2.91 4.12 3.22
C ARG A 118 2.81 5.57 3.65
N HIS A 119 3.11 6.46 2.72
CA HIS A 119 3.02 7.90 2.87
C HIS A 119 1.81 8.41 2.08
N LEU A 120 0.96 9.23 2.70
CA LEU A 120 -0.01 10.03 1.96
C LEU A 120 0.74 11.19 1.30
N GLU A 121 0.66 11.30 -0.03
CA GLU A 121 1.28 12.39 -0.79
C GLU A 121 0.28 13.50 -1.10
N ASN A 122 -0.95 13.14 -1.49
CA ASN A 122 -1.99 14.10 -1.85
C ASN A 122 -3.39 13.55 -1.60
N ILE A 123 -4.33 14.44 -1.26
CA ILE A 123 -5.77 14.19 -1.34
C ILE A 123 -6.32 15.11 -2.43
N HIS A 124 -6.92 14.52 -3.46
CA HIS A 124 -7.42 15.24 -4.63
C HIS A 124 -8.93 15.09 -4.76
N TRP A 125 -9.65 16.18 -5.01
CA TRP A 125 -11.03 16.15 -5.49
C TRP A 125 -11.02 16.10 -7.02
N GLU A 126 -11.18 14.90 -7.56
CA GLU A 126 -11.27 14.67 -9.00
C GLU A 126 -12.61 15.19 -9.52
N HIS A 127 -12.56 16.10 -10.49
CA HIS A 127 -13.76 16.61 -11.13
C HIS A 127 -14.30 15.57 -12.10
N ILE A 128 -15.48 15.01 -11.82
CA ILE A 128 -16.10 14.02 -12.70
C ILE A 128 -16.96 14.70 -13.76
N THR A 129 -17.86 15.59 -13.33
CA THR A 129 -18.78 16.28 -14.24
C THR A 129 -19.31 17.57 -13.63
N SER A 130 -19.80 18.45 -14.49
CA SER A 130 -20.52 19.66 -14.10
C SER A 130 -21.73 19.85 -15.00
N TRP A 131 -22.83 20.32 -14.42
CA TRP A 131 -24.08 20.52 -15.13
C TRP A 131 -24.79 21.77 -14.64
N ASN A 132 -25.28 22.60 -15.54
CA ASN A 132 -25.97 23.84 -15.21
C ASN A 132 -27.48 23.69 -15.46
N ASN A 133 -28.28 23.78 -14.40
CA ASN A 133 -29.73 23.80 -14.53
C ASN A 133 -30.20 25.17 -15.04
N GLN A 134 -30.35 25.32 -16.35
CA GLN A 134 -30.84 26.58 -16.92
C GLN A 134 -32.37 26.74 -16.84
N THR A 135 -33.10 25.74 -16.34
CA THR A 135 -34.56 25.78 -16.24
C THR A 135 -35.01 26.55 -15.01
N SER A 136 -36.29 26.95 -15.00
CA SER A 136 -36.93 27.63 -13.88
C SER A 136 -37.43 26.69 -12.77
N LEU A 137 -37.26 25.38 -12.95
CA LEU A 137 -37.69 24.37 -11.99
C LEU A 137 -36.50 23.52 -11.50
N PRO A 138 -36.57 22.97 -10.28
CA PRO A 138 -35.61 21.96 -9.85
C PRO A 138 -35.63 20.74 -10.78
N GLN A 139 -34.46 20.16 -11.05
CA GLN A 139 -34.32 18.94 -11.83
C GLN A 139 -33.54 17.89 -11.04
N ALA A 140 -33.92 16.62 -11.19
CA ALA A 140 -33.18 15.50 -10.64
C ALA A 140 -32.15 15.03 -11.67
N TYR A 141 -30.88 14.97 -11.27
CA TYR A 141 -29.77 14.53 -12.10
C TYR A 141 -29.18 13.23 -11.54
N GLN A 142 -28.98 12.24 -12.39
CA GLN A 142 -28.35 10.97 -12.01
C GLN A 142 -26.89 10.95 -12.44
N ILE A 143 -26.01 10.60 -11.51
CA ILE A 143 -24.57 10.47 -11.74
C ILE A 143 -24.15 9.07 -11.34
N SER A 144 -23.35 8.44 -12.21
CA SER A 144 -22.66 7.20 -11.88
C SER A 144 -21.15 7.47 -11.84
N TYR A 145 -20.47 6.96 -10.83
CA TYR A 145 -19.02 7.03 -10.71
C TYR A 145 -18.45 5.68 -10.25
N THR A 146 -17.17 5.47 -10.54
CA THR A 146 -16.49 4.20 -10.30
C THR A 146 -15.42 4.37 -9.24
N THR A 147 -15.38 3.46 -8.27
CA THR A 147 -14.28 3.36 -7.32
C THR A 147 -13.33 2.25 -7.75
N SER A 148 -12.03 2.51 -7.70
CA SER A 148 -11.01 1.49 -7.93
C SER A 148 -9.64 1.84 -7.34
N LEU A 149 -8.84 0.80 -7.14
CA LEU A 149 -7.44 0.83 -6.76
C LEU A 149 -6.57 0.72 -8.01
N ARG A 150 -5.72 1.73 -8.22
CA ARG A 150 -4.70 1.72 -9.26
C ARG A 150 -3.32 1.69 -8.62
N ILE A 151 -2.50 0.74 -9.05
CA ILE A 151 -1.11 0.62 -8.62
C ILE A 151 -0.22 0.95 -9.82
N THR A 152 0.68 1.90 -9.63
CA THR A 152 1.69 2.27 -10.63
C THR A 152 3.06 1.83 -10.13
N GLU A 153 3.67 0.91 -10.86
CA GLU A 153 5.00 0.38 -10.60
C GLU A 153 6.02 0.96 -11.58
N GLY A 154 6.99 1.72 -11.06
CA GLY A 154 8.03 2.32 -11.90
C GLY A 154 7.47 3.31 -12.92
N SER A 155 8.17 3.49 -14.05
CA SER A 155 7.82 4.47 -15.09
C SER A 155 6.79 3.99 -16.10
N GLU A 156 6.38 2.70 -16.11
CA GLU A 156 5.72 2.14 -17.31
C GLU A 156 4.59 1.13 -17.07
N LYS A 157 4.28 0.72 -15.82
CA LYS A 157 3.25 -0.29 -15.58
C LYS A 157 2.15 0.19 -14.62
N GLU A 158 0.96 0.38 -15.17
CA GLU A 158 -0.28 0.54 -14.42
C GLU A 158 -0.99 -0.81 -14.34
N THR A 159 -1.46 -1.19 -13.16
CA THR A 159 -2.32 -2.36 -12.99
C THR A 159 -3.46 -2.00 -12.05
N GLU A 160 -4.69 -2.19 -12.51
CA GLU A 160 -5.88 -2.10 -11.68
C GLU A 160 -6.03 -3.44 -10.95
N THR A 161 -6.00 -3.41 -9.62
CA THR A 161 -5.91 -4.63 -8.80
C THR A 161 -7.18 -4.94 -8.02
N THR A 162 -8.26 -4.18 -8.20
CA THR A 162 -9.55 -4.38 -7.54
C THR A 162 -10.70 -4.35 -8.51
N THR A 163 -11.73 -5.15 -8.23
CA THR A 163 -13.03 -5.07 -8.90
C THR A 163 -13.61 -3.67 -8.73
N SER A 164 -13.84 -3.00 -9.86
CA SER A 164 -14.44 -1.67 -9.87
C SER A 164 -15.91 -1.75 -9.46
N THR A 165 -16.36 -0.87 -8.56
CA THR A 165 -17.79 -0.76 -8.23
C THR A 165 -18.34 0.55 -8.76
N THR A 166 -19.48 0.48 -9.45
CA THR A 166 -20.18 1.66 -9.96
C THR A 166 -21.32 2.01 -9.03
N VAL A 167 -21.28 3.23 -8.49
CA VAL A 167 -22.31 3.78 -7.61
C VAL A 167 -23.13 4.80 -8.40
N THR A 168 -24.45 4.68 -8.34
CA THR A 168 -25.38 5.66 -8.96
C THR A 168 -26.10 6.43 -7.88
N ILE A 169 -26.06 7.76 -7.99
CA ILE A 169 -26.73 8.69 -7.08
C ILE A 169 -27.69 9.59 -7.84
N THR A 170 -28.74 10.07 -7.16
CA THR A 170 -29.66 11.08 -7.69
C THR A 170 -29.53 12.36 -6.88
N ILE A 171 -29.25 13.48 -7.55
CA ILE A 171 -29.06 14.79 -6.93
C ILE A 171 -30.15 15.74 -7.44
N ASN A 172 -30.84 16.42 -6.52
CA ASN A 172 -31.78 17.47 -6.87
C ASN A 172 -31.02 18.80 -7.03
N VAL A 173 -31.10 19.37 -8.21
CA VAL A 173 -30.40 20.60 -8.57
C VAL A 173 -31.43 21.74 -8.74
N PRO A 174 -31.37 22.79 -7.92
CA PRO A 174 -32.27 23.93 -8.04
C PRO A 174 -32.20 24.62 -9.40
N ALA A 175 -33.26 25.35 -9.74
CA ALA A 175 -33.33 26.19 -10.92
C ALA A 175 -32.18 27.20 -10.96
N HIS A 176 -31.61 27.44 -12.15
CA HIS A 176 -30.53 28.41 -12.38
C HIS A 176 -29.27 28.19 -11.53
N THR A 177 -28.98 26.96 -11.15
CA THR A 177 -27.77 26.62 -10.38
C THR A 177 -26.84 25.69 -11.14
N LEU A 178 -25.54 25.87 -10.90
CA LEU A 178 -24.50 24.94 -11.32
C LEU A 178 -24.44 23.79 -10.30
N LEU A 179 -24.34 22.57 -10.80
CA LEU A 179 -23.89 21.40 -10.06
C LEU A 179 -22.49 21.07 -10.55
N VAL A 180 -21.54 20.92 -9.62
CA VAL A 180 -20.22 20.35 -9.88
C VAL A 180 -20.06 19.13 -9.00
N PHE A 181 -19.69 18.00 -9.60
CA PHE A 181 -19.52 16.74 -8.90
C PHE A 181 -18.04 16.37 -8.83
N TYR A 182 -17.58 16.13 -7.60
CA TYR A 182 -16.23 15.70 -7.30
C TYR A 182 -16.22 14.34 -6.61
N GLN A 183 -15.23 13.53 -6.94
CA GLN A 183 -14.92 12.28 -6.25
C GLN A 183 -13.54 12.41 -5.60
N ARG A 184 -13.40 11.95 -4.36
CA ARG A 184 -12.11 12.05 -3.67
C ARG A 184 -11.16 10.94 -4.16
N ARG A 185 -9.92 11.31 -4.45
CA ARG A 185 -8.80 10.43 -4.75
C ARG A 185 -7.70 10.62 -3.73
N TYR A 186 -7.12 9.51 -3.29
CA TYR A 186 -5.91 9.51 -2.47
C TYR A 186 -4.71 9.08 -3.30
N ASP A 187 -3.63 9.85 -3.21
CA ASP A 187 -2.35 9.50 -3.82
C ASP A 187 -1.38 9.11 -2.70
N PHE A 188 -0.88 7.87 -2.75
CA PHE A 188 0.05 7.30 -1.79
C PHE A 188 1.39 6.98 -2.43
N ARG A 189 2.46 7.09 -1.63
CA ARG A 189 3.78 6.54 -1.93
C ARG A 189 4.12 5.46 -0.93
N ASP A 190 4.43 4.27 -1.42
CA ASP A 190 4.93 3.18 -0.61
C ASP A 190 6.46 3.12 -0.75
N GLU A 191 7.14 3.11 0.39
CA GLU A 191 8.58 2.90 0.49
C GLU A 191 8.85 1.53 1.08
N THR A 192 9.46 0.65 0.28
CA THR A 192 9.81 -0.71 0.70
C THR A 192 11.31 -0.82 0.93
N ASN A 193 11.70 -1.18 2.15
CA ASN A 193 13.06 -1.54 2.53
C ASN A 193 13.15 -3.03 2.84
N PHE A 194 14.36 -3.58 2.82
CA PHE A 194 14.57 -5.00 3.04
C PHE A 194 15.50 -5.21 4.22
N SER A 195 15.18 -6.19 5.06
CA SER A 195 16.06 -6.67 6.12
C SER A 195 16.29 -8.16 5.97
N HIS A 196 17.52 -8.58 6.23
CA HIS A 196 17.96 -9.95 6.17
C HIS A 196 18.44 -10.38 7.56
N PHE A 197 17.84 -11.46 8.05
CA PHE A 197 18.22 -12.11 9.29
C PHE A 197 19.08 -13.33 8.95
N ARG A 198 20.35 -13.33 9.38
CA ARG A 198 21.28 -14.47 9.27
C ARG A 198 22.11 -14.56 10.53
N ASP A 199 22.40 -15.77 10.98
CA ASP A 199 23.33 -16.03 12.10
C ASP A 199 23.00 -15.20 13.36
N ARG A 200 21.71 -15.20 13.73
CA ARG A 200 21.15 -14.43 14.87
C ARG A 200 21.30 -12.91 14.77
N ARG A 201 21.71 -12.38 13.63
CA ARG A 201 21.81 -10.94 13.38
C ARG A 201 20.76 -10.51 12.38
N ASN A 202 20.04 -9.46 12.72
CA ASN A 202 19.14 -8.78 11.79
C ASN A 202 19.89 -7.58 11.18
N ARG A 203 19.94 -7.49 9.85
CA ARG A 203 20.63 -6.41 9.15
C ARG A 203 19.78 -5.86 8.03
N SER A 204 19.78 -4.55 7.86
CA SER A 204 19.16 -3.89 6.72
C SER A 204 19.99 -4.14 5.46
N ILE A 205 19.34 -4.37 4.33
CA ILE A 205 20.02 -4.64 3.06
C ILE A 205 20.34 -3.31 2.37
N ALA A 206 21.60 -3.13 2.01
CA ALA A 206 22.08 -1.98 1.27
C ALA A 206 22.31 -2.33 -0.21
N VAL A 207 22.55 -1.31 -1.04
CA VAL A 207 22.78 -1.45 -2.48
C VAL A 207 23.97 -2.37 -2.77
N TRP A 208 23.92 -3.11 -3.89
CA TRP A 208 24.85 -4.15 -4.37
C TRP A 208 26.25 -4.20 -3.71
N ASN A 209 27.05 -3.14 -3.86
CA ASN A 209 28.46 -3.08 -3.42
C ASN A 209 28.73 -2.13 -2.25
N ALA A 210 27.70 -1.57 -1.63
CA ALA A 210 27.86 -0.54 -0.60
C ALA A 210 27.07 -0.91 0.66
N HIS A 211 27.56 -0.45 1.82
CA HIS A 211 26.82 -0.55 3.08
C HIS A 211 25.76 0.57 3.21
N SER A 212 25.73 1.51 2.26
CA SER A 212 24.78 2.63 2.19
C SER A 212 24.76 3.16 0.74
N PRO A 213 23.62 3.64 0.22
CA PRO A 213 22.31 3.74 0.87
C PRO A 213 21.61 2.37 0.99
N LEU A 214 20.50 2.34 1.75
CA LEU A 214 19.63 1.18 1.84
C LEU A 214 19.00 0.86 0.49
N GLU A 215 18.83 -0.43 0.21
CA GLU A 215 18.02 -0.86 -0.91
C GLU A 215 16.56 -0.43 -0.66
N ARG A 216 15.98 0.28 -1.63
CA ARG A 216 14.63 0.85 -1.51
C ARG A 216 13.87 0.76 -2.82
N LYS A 217 12.70 0.15 -2.77
CA LYS A 217 11.69 0.28 -3.84
C LYS A 217 10.69 1.38 -3.47
N ILE A 218 10.31 2.15 -4.46
CA ILE A 218 9.24 3.15 -4.35
C ILE A 218 8.15 2.74 -5.32
N SER A 219 6.93 2.60 -4.82
CA SER A 219 5.72 2.45 -5.64
C SER A 219 4.73 3.56 -5.31
N ARG A 220 3.83 3.85 -6.25
CA ARG A 220 2.75 4.82 -6.04
C ARG A 220 1.42 4.14 -6.24
N VAL A 221 0.46 4.51 -5.39
CA VAL A 221 -0.86 3.92 -5.36
C VAL A 221 -1.88 5.05 -5.37
N GLN A 222 -2.86 4.94 -6.27
CA GLN A 222 -3.99 5.85 -6.32
C GLN A 222 -5.26 5.11 -5.95
N ILE A 223 -6.04 5.69 -5.04
CA ILE A 223 -7.30 5.12 -4.58
C ILE A 223 -8.42 6.11 -4.82
N MET A 224 -9.36 5.75 -5.70
CA MET A 224 -10.61 6.48 -5.85
C MET A 224 -11.55 6.09 -4.72
N SER A 225 -11.81 7.02 -3.80
CA SER A 225 -12.69 6.84 -2.64
C SER A 225 -14.16 6.77 -3.08
N GLU A 226 -14.98 6.14 -2.24
CA GLU A 226 -16.44 6.19 -2.37
C GLU A 226 -17.00 7.57 -1.99
N GLU A 227 -16.21 8.38 -1.28
CA GLU A 227 -16.61 9.72 -0.90
C GLU A 227 -16.68 10.66 -2.10
N TYR A 228 -17.78 11.40 -2.12
CA TYR A 228 -18.08 12.40 -3.14
C TYR A 228 -18.50 13.71 -2.49
N PHE A 229 -18.39 14.77 -3.27
CA PHE A 229 -18.77 16.12 -2.87
C PHE A 229 -19.45 16.81 -4.06
N THR A 230 -20.51 17.56 -3.76
CA THR A 230 -21.19 18.40 -4.75
C THR A 230 -21.06 19.87 -4.37
N SER A 231 -20.87 20.71 -5.37
CA SER A 231 -20.70 22.15 -5.19
C SER A 231 -21.47 22.95 -6.21
N THR A 232 -21.84 24.17 -5.86
CA THR A 232 -22.42 25.16 -6.79
C THR A 232 -21.37 26.02 -7.49
N ARG A 233 -20.09 25.79 -7.19
CA ARG A 233 -18.94 26.46 -7.78
C ARG A 233 -17.81 25.47 -8.01
N HIS A 234 -16.94 25.75 -8.97
CA HIS A 234 -15.71 24.99 -9.09
C HIS A 234 -14.79 25.26 -7.90
N LEU A 235 -14.17 24.20 -7.38
CA LEU A 235 -13.10 24.31 -6.39
C LEU A 235 -11.86 24.96 -7.03
N PRO A 236 -11.19 25.88 -6.34
CA PRO A 236 -9.93 26.45 -6.80
C PRO A 236 -8.81 25.39 -6.80
N PRO A 237 -7.80 25.52 -7.68
CA PRO A 237 -6.72 24.54 -7.86
C PRO A 237 -5.59 24.64 -6.82
N GLY A 238 -5.75 25.42 -5.75
CA GLY A 238 -4.70 25.59 -4.76
C GLY A 238 -4.47 24.29 -3.98
N PRO A 239 -3.26 24.01 -3.47
CA PRO A 239 -3.15 23.03 -2.41
C PRO A 239 -3.66 23.69 -1.11
N GLY A 240 -4.76 23.18 -0.59
CA GLY A 240 -5.02 23.28 0.84
C GLY A 240 -3.96 22.51 1.62
N SER A 241 -3.87 22.76 2.92
CA SER A 241 -2.98 22.01 3.80
C SER A 241 -3.79 21.17 4.76
N VAL A 242 -3.34 19.93 4.96
CA VAL A 242 -3.96 19.00 5.91
C VAL A 242 -2.91 18.55 6.92
N HIS A 243 -3.28 18.49 8.19
CA HIS A 243 -2.42 17.90 9.21
C HIS A 243 -2.76 16.42 9.36
N ILE A 244 -1.75 15.56 9.23
CA ILE A 244 -1.94 14.11 9.32
C ILE A 244 -1.27 13.59 10.58
N THR A 245 -2.01 12.87 11.41
CA THR A 245 -1.44 12.13 12.53
C THR A 245 -0.63 10.96 11.98
N GLY A 246 0.69 11.07 12.03
CA GLY A 246 1.58 10.02 11.56
C GLY A 246 1.56 8.78 12.46
N VAL A 247 1.78 7.62 11.85
CA VAL A 247 1.96 6.34 12.54
C VAL A 247 3.46 6.10 12.78
N PRO A 248 3.86 5.53 13.94
CA PRO A 248 5.23 5.10 14.15
C PRO A 248 5.69 4.13 13.06
N GLN A 249 6.88 4.38 12.54
CA GLN A 249 7.50 3.50 11.57
C GLN A 249 8.15 2.30 12.25
N ALA A 250 8.04 1.11 11.63
CA ALA A 250 8.79 -0.05 12.06
C ALA A 250 10.30 0.24 11.99
N GLN A 251 11.03 0.02 13.08
CA GLN A 251 12.45 0.30 13.10
C GLN A 251 13.20 -0.68 12.19
N LEU A 252 14.05 -0.13 11.33
CA LEU A 252 15.01 -0.96 10.60
C LEU A 252 16.20 -1.28 11.51
N PRO A 253 16.83 -2.45 11.33
CA PRO A 253 18.09 -2.74 11.99
C PRO A 253 19.14 -1.67 11.69
N SER A 254 19.90 -1.26 12.72
CA SER A 254 20.98 -0.27 12.60
C SER A 254 22.17 -0.79 11.79
N GLU A 255 22.38 -2.09 11.80
CA GLU A 255 23.42 -2.73 10.99
C GLU A 255 22.94 -2.87 9.55
N THR A 256 23.81 -2.50 8.61
CA THR A 256 23.59 -2.68 7.17
C THR A 256 24.51 -3.77 6.62
N ILE A 257 24.01 -4.57 5.69
CA ILE A 257 24.80 -5.55 4.94
C ILE A 257 24.75 -5.21 3.46
N ARG A 258 25.90 -5.30 2.76
CA ARG A 258 25.93 -5.23 1.30
C ARG A 258 25.04 -6.32 0.76
N ARG A 259 24.26 -6.05 -0.29
CA ARG A 259 23.44 -7.10 -0.91
C ARG A 259 24.28 -8.30 -1.35
N ASN A 260 25.50 -8.10 -1.84
CA ASN A 260 26.39 -9.21 -2.20
C ASN A 260 26.83 -10.07 -1.02
N ASP A 261 26.82 -9.52 0.20
CA ASP A 261 27.13 -10.27 1.42
C ASP A 261 25.88 -10.99 1.99
N THR A 262 24.70 -10.83 1.36
CA THR A 262 23.51 -11.63 1.70
C THR A 262 23.61 -13.03 1.11
N MET A 263 22.78 -13.96 1.60
CA MET A 263 22.75 -15.33 1.10
C MET A 263 22.33 -15.42 -0.37
N PRO A 264 22.77 -16.45 -1.12
CA PRO A 264 22.31 -16.72 -2.48
C PRO A 264 20.79 -16.59 -2.65
N ARG A 265 20.01 -17.23 -1.77
CA ARG A 265 18.55 -17.17 -1.80
C ARG A 265 18.00 -15.77 -1.56
N ALA A 266 18.62 -14.97 -0.69
CA ALA A 266 18.24 -13.57 -0.49
C ALA A 266 18.48 -12.76 -1.76
N ARG A 267 19.67 -12.90 -2.35
CA ARG A 267 20.05 -12.24 -3.62
C ARG A 267 19.07 -12.59 -4.74
N ARG A 268 18.71 -13.87 -4.89
CA ARG A 268 17.71 -14.33 -5.88
C ARG A 268 16.35 -13.65 -5.70
N ASN A 269 15.83 -13.64 -4.48
CA ASN A 269 14.53 -13.02 -4.21
C ASN A 269 14.54 -11.52 -4.48
N LEU A 270 15.62 -10.82 -4.09
CA LEU A 270 15.80 -9.40 -4.42
C LEU A 270 15.86 -9.18 -5.93
N SER A 271 16.61 -10.02 -6.66
CA SER A 271 16.71 -9.95 -8.13
C SER A 271 15.37 -10.22 -8.81
N TRP A 272 14.56 -11.15 -8.30
CA TRP A 272 13.20 -11.41 -8.80
C TRP A 272 12.25 -10.22 -8.61
N MET A 273 12.50 -9.37 -7.62
CA MET A 273 11.77 -8.11 -7.40
C MET A 273 12.32 -6.95 -8.25
N GLY A 274 13.26 -7.23 -9.15
CA GLY A 274 13.89 -6.23 -10.01
C GLY A 274 14.75 -5.24 -9.24
N LEU A 275 15.29 -5.63 -8.08
CA LEU A 275 16.34 -4.89 -7.38
C LEU A 275 17.69 -5.31 -7.92
#